data_AF-A0A9E5QW27-F1
#
_entry.id   AF-A0A9E5QW27-F1
#
_cell.length_a   1.000
_cell.length_b   1.000
_cell.length_c   1.000
_cell.angle_alpha   90.00
_cell.angle_beta   90.00
_cell.angle_gamma   90.00
#
_symmetry.space_group_name_H-M   'P 1'
#
loop_
_entity.id
_entity.type
_entity.pdbx_description
1 polymer ?
#
loop_
_entity_poly.entity_id
_entity_poly.type
_entity_poly.pdbx_seq_one_letter_code
_entity_poly.pdbx_strand_id
1 'polypeptide(L)'
;MRYLLLFPMMVFSLGLLAQPEIQKKLQSQLIMAENGSTISLEAGNFSLTRSLSLEDKQDIVIKGAGRDKTVLSFKSQVDGAEGLRVSNARNIVIQDLTIQDSKGDAIKTMHVNGIVFRNVRVEWTGKPGPDNGAYGLYPVQCQNVLIEDCQAIGASDAGIYVGQSENIIVRRCQAYHNVAGIEIENSRMADVYQNEAYENTGGILVFDLPDLVVKKGGNVRVFDNLIRDNNFPNFAPKGNIVAKVPDGTGIMILATSQVEIFNNKILRNRTAGTSIVSYFMTENPINDSAYYPYPTGISIHDNEYARDAVRPTSKGRLGKLFRFKLKFGKDVPDILYDGIVDPATRDARGQVKPEYRICVRNNRNAQFANLDAENDFKNISRDLAPYDCTLPGLAETVFSNQGSK
;
A
#
# COMPACT_ATOMS: atom_id res chain seq x y z
N MET A 1 -43.78 47.21 -34.46
CA MET A 1 -42.40 46.71 -34.65
C MET A 1 -42.12 45.67 -33.57
N ARG A 2 -42.07 44.39 -33.95
CA ARG A 2 -41.68 43.25 -33.10
C ARG A 2 -40.16 43.11 -33.17
N TYR A 3 -39.46 43.19 -32.04
CA TYR A 3 -38.08 42.73 -31.95
C TYR A 3 -38.05 41.37 -31.24
N LEU A 4 -37.67 40.35 -32.00
CA LEU A 4 -37.43 38.98 -31.55
C LEU A 4 -35.99 38.92 -31.02
N LEU A 5 -35.82 38.70 -29.71
CA LEU A 5 -34.53 38.38 -29.11
C LEU A 5 -34.32 36.87 -29.21
N LEU A 6 -33.44 36.46 -30.13
CA LEU A 6 -32.94 35.08 -30.25
C LEU A 6 -31.71 34.94 -29.33
N PHE A 7 -31.86 34.15 -28.27
CA PHE A 7 -30.75 33.66 -27.44
C PHE A 7 -30.12 32.45 -28.16
N PRO A 8 -28.79 32.41 -28.41
CA PRO A 8 -28.15 31.19 -28.87
C PRO A 8 -27.89 30.29 -27.67
N MET A 9 -28.77 29.32 -27.45
CA MET A 9 -28.56 28.20 -26.56
C MET A 9 -28.15 26.98 -27.41
N MET A 10 -26.87 26.80 -27.72
CA MET A 10 -26.35 25.54 -28.27
C MET A 10 -24.82 25.54 -28.40
N VAL A 11 -24.11 24.98 -27.41
CA VAL A 11 -22.82 24.27 -27.63
C VAL A 11 -22.58 23.14 -26.59
N PHE A 12 -23.40 22.94 -25.55
CA PHE A 12 -23.07 21.97 -24.49
C PHE A 12 -23.49 20.50 -24.74
N SER A 13 -24.19 20.18 -25.83
CA SER A 13 -24.79 18.84 -26.03
C SER A 13 -23.92 17.83 -26.78
N LEU A 14 -22.94 18.26 -27.58
CA LEU A 14 -22.12 17.35 -28.40
C LEU A 14 -21.06 16.57 -27.60
N GLY A 15 -20.54 17.15 -26.51
CA GLY A 15 -19.53 16.47 -25.67
C GLY A 15 -20.09 15.32 -24.83
N LEU A 16 -21.35 15.40 -24.41
CA LEU A 16 -22.01 14.37 -23.59
C LEU A 16 -22.44 13.13 -24.39
N LEU A 17 -22.84 13.29 -25.65
CA LEU A 17 -23.23 12.16 -26.51
C LEU A 17 -22.03 11.35 -27.04
N ALA A 18 -20.84 11.96 -27.12
CA ALA A 18 -19.63 11.28 -27.57
C ALA A 18 -19.03 10.33 -26.52
N GLN A 19 -19.27 10.57 -25.23
CA GLN A 19 -18.66 9.81 -24.13
C GLN A 19 -19.15 8.35 -24.03
N PRO A 20 -20.45 8.03 -24.14
CA PRO A 20 -20.93 6.65 -24.17
C PRO A 20 -20.30 5.83 -25.31
N GLU A 21 -20.14 6.43 -26.50
CA GLU A 21 -19.52 5.76 -27.65
C GLU A 21 -18.01 5.54 -27.45
N ILE A 22 -17.30 6.48 -26.81
CA ILE A 22 -15.89 6.29 -26.45
C ILE A 22 -15.74 5.12 -25.46
N GLN A 23 -16.54 5.08 -24.40
CA GLN A 23 -16.48 3.99 -23.43
C GLN A 23 -16.78 2.64 -24.10
N LYS A 24 -17.82 2.57 -24.94
CA LYS A 24 -18.18 1.36 -25.68
C LYS A 24 -17.04 0.92 -26.59
N LYS A 25 -16.44 1.85 -27.35
CA LYS A 25 -15.29 1.57 -28.21
C LYS A 25 -14.10 1.02 -27.42
N LEU A 26 -13.75 1.65 -26.30
CA LEU A 26 -12.66 1.22 -25.44
C LEU A 26 -12.90 -0.17 -24.85
N GLN A 27 -14.09 -0.42 -24.30
CA GLN A 27 -14.44 -1.74 -23.79
C GLN A 27 -14.43 -2.80 -24.90
N SER A 28 -14.93 -2.48 -26.09
CA SER A 28 -14.85 -3.39 -27.24
C SER A 28 -13.40 -3.67 -27.66
N GLN A 29 -12.51 -2.68 -27.63
CA GLN A 29 -11.08 -2.90 -27.90
C GLN A 29 -10.46 -3.86 -26.88
N LEU A 30 -10.76 -3.71 -25.58
CA LEU A 30 -10.27 -4.61 -24.53
C LEU A 30 -10.77 -6.06 -24.72
N ILE A 31 -12.04 -6.23 -25.07
CA ILE A 31 -12.64 -7.57 -25.29
C ILE A 31 -12.07 -8.23 -26.54
N MET A 32 -11.99 -7.49 -27.64
CA MET A 32 -11.61 -8.00 -28.95
C MET A 32 -10.11 -8.07 -29.17
N ALA A 33 -9.30 -7.54 -28.23
CA ALA A 33 -7.84 -7.60 -28.30
C ALA A 33 -7.36 -9.04 -28.47
N GLU A 34 -6.55 -9.27 -29.49
CA GLU A 34 -5.82 -10.52 -29.66
C GLU A 34 -4.60 -10.54 -28.72
N ASN A 35 -4.15 -11.73 -28.33
CA ASN A 35 -2.93 -11.85 -27.51
C ASN A 35 -1.73 -11.25 -28.25
N GLY A 36 -0.83 -10.56 -27.52
CA GLY A 36 0.29 -9.84 -28.11
C GLY A 36 -0.05 -8.42 -28.60
N SER A 37 -1.32 -7.98 -28.49
CA SER A 37 -1.72 -6.68 -29.00
C SER A 37 -1.39 -5.51 -28.06
N THR A 38 -1.24 -4.33 -28.66
CA THR A 38 -1.16 -3.06 -27.93
C THR A 38 -2.45 -2.28 -28.13
N ILE A 39 -3.14 -1.98 -27.04
CA ILE A 39 -4.33 -1.11 -26.99
C ILE A 39 -3.84 0.30 -26.68
N SER A 40 -3.79 1.15 -27.71
CA SER A 40 -3.36 2.54 -27.58
C SER A 40 -4.54 3.46 -27.27
N LEU A 41 -4.42 4.28 -26.24
CA LEU A 41 -5.35 5.32 -25.84
C LEU A 41 -4.80 6.68 -26.25
N GLU A 42 -5.62 7.46 -26.94
CA GLU A 42 -5.24 8.81 -27.36
C GLU A 42 -5.10 9.76 -26.17
N ALA A 43 -4.46 10.90 -26.39
CA ALA A 43 -4.49 11.99 -25.43
C ALA A 43 -5.91 12.56 -25.31
N GLY A 44 -6.37 12.79 -24.09
CA GLY A 44 -7.70 13.27 -23.81
C GLY A 44 -8.12 13.04 -22.36
N ASN A 45 -9.22 13.67 -21.97
CA ASN A 45 -9.91 13.40 -20.71
C ASN A 45 -11.25 12.74 -21.04
N PHE A 46 -11.37 11.46 -20.67
CA PHE A 46 -12.49 10.60 -21.00
C PHE A 46 -13.31 10.36 -19.74
N SER A 47 -14.54 10.89 -19.71
CA SER A 47 -15.48 10.61 -18.62
C SER A 47 -16.21 9.30 -18.92
N LEU A 48 -16.07 8.35 -18.01
CA LEU A 48 -16.60 6.99 -18.08
C LEU A 48 -17.61 6.79 -16.96
N THR A 49 -18.65 6.01 -17.27
CA THR A 49 -19.80 5.75 -16.40
C THR A 49 -19.87 4.30 -15.92
N ARG A 50 -19.06 3.40 -16.48
CA ARG A 50 -18.98 1.99 -16.05
C ARG A 50 -17.53 1.50 -16.05
N SER A 51 -17.23 0.52 -15.20
CA SER A 51 -15.93 -0.15 -15.15
C SER A 51 -15.48 -0.66 -16.52
N LEU A 52 -14.17 -0.61 -16.75
CA LEU A 52 -13.53 -1.29 -17.87
C LEU A 52 -13.01 -2.67 -17.44
N SER A 53 -13.01 -3.64 -18.33
CA SER A 53 -12.49 -4.99 -18.04
C SER A 53 -11.67 -5.59 -19.17
N LEU A 54 -10.59 -6.28 -18.78
CA LEU A 54 -9.78 -7.18 -19.60
C LEU A 54 -9.70 -8.55 -18.90
N GLU A 55 -10.08 -9.62 -19.58
CA GLU A 55 -10.12 -10.96 -18.98
C GLU A 55 -9.60 -12.00 -19.97
N ASP A 56 -8.88 -13.00 -19.46
CA ASP A 56 -8.36 -14.15 -20.22
C ASP A 56 -7.47 -13.75 -21.42
N LYS A 57 -6.60 -12.74 -21.22
CA LYS A 57 -5.66 -12.25 -22.26
C LYS A 57 -4.20 -12.48 -21.90
N GLN A 58 -3.36 -12.54 -22.93
CA GLN A 58 -1.92 -12.71 -22.79
C GLN A 58 -1.15 -11.68 -23.61
N ASP A 59 -0.01 -11.23 -23.07
CA ASP A 59 0.95 -10.36 -23.76
C ASP A 59 0.30 -9.05 -24.26
N ILE A 60 -0.55 -8.42 -23.43
CA ILE A 60 -1.26 -7.18 -23.77
C ILE A 60 -0.55 -5.96 -23.20
N VAL A 61 -0.44 -4.91 -24.02
CA VAL A 61 -0.03 -3.59 -23.56
C VAL A 61 -1.22 -2.62 -23.65
N ILE A 62 -1.68 -2.08 -22.53
CA ILE A 62 -2.61 -0.94 -22.46
C ILE A 62 -1.77 0.32 -22.27
N LYS A 63 -1.75 1.19 -23.28
CA LYS A 63 -0.84 2.34 -23.33
C LYS A 63 -1.58 3.64 -23.60
N GLY A 64 -1.44 4.62 -22.71
CA GLY A 64 -1.85 6.00 -22.99
C GLY A 64 -0.78 6.83 -23.69
N ALA A 65 -1.13 8.07 -24.01
CA ALA A 65 -0.21 9.04 -24.63
C ALA A 65 0.77 9.67 -23.62
N GLY A 66 0.65 9.33 -22.34
CA GLY A 66 1.40 9.89 -21.22
C GLY A 66 0.50 10.05 -19.99
N ARG A 67 1.06 9.86 -18.79
CA ARG A 67 0.35 9.98 -17.51
C ARG A 67 -0.51 11.24 -17.42
N ASP A 68 0.03 12.39 -17.81
CA ASP A 68 -0.66 13.68 -17.78
C ASP A 68 -1.46 14.02 -19.06
N LYS A 69 -1.51 13.09 -20.03
CA LYS A 69 -2.15 13.32 -21.33
C LYS A 69 -3.37 12.43 -21.57
N THR A 70 -3.39 11.22 -21.05
CA THR A 70 -4.52 10.29 -21.15
C THR A 70 -5.12 10.11 -19.76
N VAL A 71 -6.34 10.64 -19.55
CA VAL A 71 -7.06 10.58 -18.28
C VAL A 71 -8.39 9.86 -18.48
N LEU A 72 -8.62 8.79 -17.73
CA LEU A 72 -9.89 8.08 -17.64
C LEU A 72 -10.56 8.46 -16.31
N SER A 73 -11.56 9.33 -16.35
CA SER A 73 -12.28 9.79 -15.16
C SER A 73 -13.57 8.99 -14.97
N PHE A 74 -13.74 8.42 -13.79
CA PHE A 74 -14.91 7.65 -13.35
C PHE A 74 -15.80 8.44 -12.39
N LYS A 75 -15.63 9.77 -12.34
CA LYS A 75 -16.40 10.66 -11.46
C LYS A 75 -17.92 10.52 -11.61
N SER A 76 -18.39 10.10 -12.79
CA SER A 76 -19.80 9.85 -13.09
C SER A 76 -20.14 8.34 -13.17
N GLN A 77 -19.35 7.47 -12.53
CA GLN A 77 -19.56 6.03 -12.54
C GLN A 77 -20.91 5.68 -11.90
N VAL A 78 -21.76 5.01 -12.66
CA VAL A 78 -23.08 4.52 -12.22
C VAL A 78 -23.10 3.00 -12.05
N ASP A 79 -22.14 2.29 -12.64
CA ASP A 79 -22.07 0.83 -12.65
C ASP A 79 -20.64 0.31 -12.44
N GLY A 80 -20.54 -0.83 -11.76
CA GLY A 80 -19.27 -1.39 -11.27
C GLY A 80 -18.63 -0.57 -10.14
N ALA A 81 -17.55 -1.10 -9.57
CA ALA A 81 -16.78 -0.43 -8.52
C ALA A 81 -15.41 0.01 -9.05
N GLU A 82 -14.79 -0.79 -9.92
CA GLU A 82 -13.44 -0.54 -10.37
C GLU A 82 -13.37 0.48 -11.52
N GLY A 83 -12.26 1.19 -11.67
CA GLY A 83 -11.95 1.91 -12.91
C GLY A 83 -11.59 0.93 -14.03
N LEU A 84 -10.52 0.17 -13.83
CA LEU A 84 -10.08 -0.90 -14.72
C LEU A 84 -9.86 -2.20 -13.93
N ARG A 85 -10.48 -3.29 -14.40
CA ARG A 85 -10.29 -4.64 -13.87
C ARG A 85 -9.56 -5.52 -14.89
N VAL A 86 -8.46 -6.16 -14.48
CA VAL A 86 -7.77 -7.19 -15.26
C VAL A 86 -7.82 -8.51 -14.50
N SER A 87 -8.30 -9.58 -15.12
CA SER A 87 -8.42 -10.89 -14.47
C SER A 87 -7.85 -12.02 -15.33
N ASN A 88 -7.31 -13.06 -14.68
CA ASN A 88 -6.93 -14.34 -15.30
C ASN A 88 -6.03 -14.14 -16.54
N ALA A 89 -5.01 -13.29 -16.40
CA ALA A 89 -4.23 -12.81 -17.52
C ALA A 89 -2.73 -13.13 -17.34
N ARG A 90 -1.96 -12.99 -18.42
CA ARG A 90 -0.51 -13.16 -18.39
C ARG A 90 0.20 -12.04 -19.13
N ASN A 91 1.33 -11.57 -18.60
CA ASN A 91 2.19 -10.58 -19.26
C ASN A 91 1.42 -9.34 -19.72
N ILE A 92 0.81 -8.64 -18.75
CA ILE A 92 0.03 -7.43 -19.00
C ILE A 92 0.88 -6.21 -18.61
N VAL A 93 0.92 -5.21 -19.47
CA VAL A 93 1.54 -3.92 -19.19
C VAL A 93 0.47 -2.84 -19.26
N ILE A 94 0.33 -2.08 -18.18
CA ILE A 94 -0.51 -0.88 -18.12
C ILE A 94 0.44 0.31 -17.96
N GLN A 95 0.45 1.22 -18.93
CA GLN A 95 1.40 2.33 -18.90
C GLN A 95 0.88 3.65 -19.47
N ASP A 96 1.50 4.74 -19.02
CA ASP A 96 1.36 6.07 -19.58
C ASP A 96 -0.08 6.64 -19.54
N LEU A 97 -0.82 6.40 -18.46
CA LEU A 97 -2.21 6.87 -18.31
C LEU A 97 -2.56 7.22 -16.85
N THR A 98 -3.67 7.93 -16.68
CA THR A 98 -4.28 8.24 -15.38
C THR A 98 -5.68 7.65 -15.27
N ILE A 99 -6.00 7.04 -14.13
CA ILE A 99 -7.38 6.71 -13.72
C ILE A 99 -7.78 7.60 -12.54
N GLN A 100 -8.97 8.21 -12.62
CA GLN A 100 -9.47 9.12 -11.60
C GLN A 100 -10.87 8.74 -11.10
N ASP A 101 -11.11 8.99 -9.82
CA ASP A 101 -12.46 9.08 -9.22
C ASP A 101 -13.34 7.82 -9.42
N SER A 102 -12.76 6.62 -9.40
CA SER A 102 -13.55 5.38 -9.37
C SER A 102 -14.35 5.28 -8.06
N LYS A 103 -15.53 4.66 -8.10
CA LYS A 103 -16.37 4.44 -6.90
C LYS A 103 -15.69 3.54 -5.88
N GLY A 104 -15.00 2.52 -6.36
CA GLY A 104 -14.14 1.60 -5.61
C GLY A 104 -12.73 1.65 -6.18
N ASP A 105 -12.10 0.49 -6.36
CA ASP A 105 -10.68 0.39 -6.70
C ASP A 105 -10.33 1.06 -8.06
N ALA A 106 -9.20 1.75 -8.17
CA ALA A 106 -8.85 2.42 -9.43
C ALA A 106 -8.41 1.40 -10.50
N ILE A 107 -7.37 0.61 -10.23
CA ILE A 107 -6.95 -0.50 -11.10
C ILE A 107 -6.78 -1.77 -10.28
N LYS A 108 -7.63 -2.75 -10.53
CA LYS A 108 -7.58 -4.06 -9.88
C LYS A 108 -7.08 -5.12 -10.84
N THR A 109 -6.05 -5.86 -10.45
CA THR A 109 -5.55 -6.99 -11.23
C THR A 109 -5.56 -8.26 -10.38
N MET A 110 -6.21 -9.32 -10.86
CA MET A 110 -6.43 -10.53 -10.09
C MET A 110 -6.04 -11.77 -10.88
N HIS A 111 -5.31 -12.70 -10.26
CA HIS A 111 -4.82 -13.91 -10.94
C HIS A 111 -4.01 -13.59 -12.21
N VAL A 112 -3.13 -12.58 -12.12
CA VAL A 112 -2.26 -12.19 -13.23
C VAL A 112 -0.83 -12.65 -12.96
N ASN A 113 -0.21 -13.34 -13.90
CA ASN A 113 1.22 -13.66 -13.87
C ASN A 113 1.98 -12.77 -14.85
N GLY A 114 2.84 -11.88 -14.34
CA GLY A 114 3.50 -10.84 -15.12
C GLY A 114 2.58 -9.64 -15.30
N ILE A 115 2.46 -8.80 -14.28
CA ILE A 115 1.75 -7.51 -14.38
C ILE A 115 2.75 -6.38 -14.17
N VAL A 116 2.76 -5.43 -15.11
CA VAL A 116 3.58 -4.23 -15.05
C VAL A 116 2.69 -3.00 -15.04
N PHE A 117 2.84 -2.16 -14.01
CA PHE A 117 2.34 -0.80 -13.99
C PHE A 117 3.53 0.14 -14.19
N ARG A 118 3.51 0.95 -15.24
CA ARG A 118 4.62 1.87 -15.55
C ARG A 118 4.11 3.26 -15.85
N ASN A 119 4.57 4.26 -15.11
CA ASN A 119 4.17 5.65 -15.33
C ASN A 119 2.63 5.83 -15.32
N VAL A 120 1.97 5.18 -14.36
CA VAL A 120 0.51 5.26 -14.15
C VAL A 120 0.21 6.16 -12.96
N ARG A 121 -0.85 6.98 -13.05
CA ARG A 121 -1.43 7.68 -11.90
C ARG A 121 -2.81 7.14 -11.58
N VAL A 122 -3.07 6.93 -10.30
CA VAL A 122 -4.42 6.70 -9.77
C VAL A 122 -4.72 7.78 -8.72
N GLU A 123 -5.89 8.39 -8.79
CA GLU A 123 -6.21 9.52 -7.93
C GLU A 123 -7.72 9.67 -7.66
N TRP A 124 -8.08 9.96 -6.42
CA TRP A 124 -9.36 10.58 -6.09
C TRP A 124 -9.15 12.09 -5.96
N THR A 125 -9.72 12.85 -6.90
CA THR A 125 -9.46 14.28 -7.08
C THR A 125 -10.16 15.16 -6.03
N GLY A 126 -11.11 14.58 -5.29
CA GLY A 126 -11.77 15.21 -4.16
C GLY A 126 -10.86 15.30 -2.93
N LYS A 127 -11.40 15.87 -1.83
CA LYS A 127 -10.73 15.81 -0.53
C LYS A 127 -10.62 14.34 -0.10
N PRO A 128 -9.45 13.84 0.34
CA PRO A 128 -9.32 12.49 0.87
C PRO A 128 -10.35 12.21 1.96
N GLY A 129 -11.10 11.12 1.81
CA GLY A 129 -12.23 10.81 2.67
C GLY A 129 -12.69 9.35 2.52
N PRO A 130 -13.54 8.88 3.45
CA PRO A 130 -13.97 7.48 3.51
C PRO A 130 -14.81 7.04 2.31
N ASP A 131 -15.36 7.98 1.54
CA ASP A 131 -16.15 7.71 0.34
C ASP A 131 -15.28 7.50 -0.91
N ASN A 132 -13.97 7.72 -0.81
CA ASN A 132 -13.03 7.38 -1.88
C ASN A 132 -12.89 5.85 -1.99
N GLY A 133 -12.49 5.38 -3.16
CA GLY A 133 -12.20 3.97 -3.38
C GLY A 133 -11.07 3.47 -2.48
N ALA A 134 -11.13 2.17 -2.15
CA ALA A 134 -10.24 1.55 -1.18
C ALA A 134 -8.80 1.50 -1.71
N TYR A 135 -8.60 0.95 -2.91
CA TYR A 135 -7.26 0.67 -3.43
C TYR A 135 -6.97 1.37 -4.75
N GLY A 136 -5.82 2.02 -4.85
CA GLY A 136 -5.35 2.66 -6.08
C GLY A 136 -4.86 1.64 -7.10
N LEU A 137 -3.60 1.22 -6.98
CA LEU A 137 -3.06 0.09 -7.73
C LEU A 137 -3.23 -1.17 -6.89
N TYR A 138 -3.95 -2.16 -7.40
CA TYR A 138 -4.40 -3.33 -6.63
C TYR A 138 -4.16 -4.67 -7.34
N PRO A 139 -2.90 -5.12 -7.49
CA PRO A 139 -2.60 -6.53 -7.71
C PRO A 139 -2.93 -7.40 -6.50
N VAL A 140 -3.71 -8.45 -6.75
CA VAL A 140 -4.10 -9.44 -5.75
C VAL A 140 -4.07 -10.84 -6.31
N GLN A 141 -3.48 -11.79 -5.56
CA GLN A 141 -3.28 -13.16 -6.06
C GLN A 141 -2.52 -13.18 -7.39
N CYS A 142 -1.50 -12.33 -7.52
CA CYS A 142 -0.67 -12.18 -8.69
C CYS A 142 0.73 -12.80 -8.47
N GLN A 143 1.43 -13.04 -9.58
CA GLN A 143 2.83 -13.44 -9.58
C GLN A 143 3.62 -12.52 -10.51
N ASN A 144 4.88 -12.21 -10.17
CA ASN A 144 5.75 -11.34 -10.98
C ASN A 144 5.12 -9.96 -11.22
N VAL A 145 5.00 -9.20 -10.14
CA VAL A 145 4.37 -7.87 -10.10
C VAL A 145 5.45 -6.79 -10.14
N LEU A 146 5.43 -5.92 -11.15
CA LEU A 146 6.26 -4.72 -11.22
C LEU A 146 5.39 -3.47 -11.17
N ILE A 147 5.60 -2.64 -10.17
CA ILE A 147 5.01 -1.30 -10.08
C ILE A 147 6.16 -0.30 -10.10
N GLU A 148 6.28 0.48 -11.17
CA GLU A 148 7.35 1.46 -11.30
C GLU A 148 6.92 2.81 -11.83
N ASP A 149 7.54 3.87 -11.31
CA ASP A 149 7.33 5.25 -11.76
C ASP A 149 5.86 5.72 -11.63
N CYS A 150 5.11 5.13 -10.70
CA CYS A 150 3.68 5.36 -10.52
C CYS A 150 3.35 6.39 -9.42
N GLN A 151 2.13 6.93 -9.47
CA GLN A 151 1.58 7.84 -8.46
C GLN A 151 0.24 7.34 -7.94
N ALA A 152 0.03 7.32 -6.62
CA ALA A 152 -1.23 6.91 -6.01
C ALA A 152 -1.69 7.88 -4.91
N ILE A 153 -2.91 8.42 -5.07
CA ILE A 153 -3.35 9.60 -4.33
C ILE A 153 -4.79 9.44 -3.84
N GLY A 154 -5.02 9.63 -2.53
CA GLY A 154 -6.36 9.77 -1.98
C GLY A 154 -7.13 8.47 -1.70
N ALA A 155 -6.48 7.30 -1.74
CA ALA A 155 -7.13 6.03 -1.47
C ALA A 155 -7.61 5.93 0.00
N SER A 156 -8.83 5.42 0.22
CA SER A 156 -9.40 5.24 1.56
C SER A 156 -8.84 4.03 2.32
N ASP A 157 -8.09 3.19 1.62
CA ASP A 157 -7.27 2.13 2.18
C ASP A 157 -5.81 2.35 1.75
N ALA A 158 -5.32 1.68 0.70
CA ALA A 158 -3.94 1.79 0.25
C ALA A 158 -3.82 2.41 -1.16
N GLY A 159 -2.90 3.37 -1.31
CA GLY A 159 -2.58 3.97 -2.60
C GLY A 159 -2.00 2.92 -3.57
N ILE A 160 -0.95 2.24 -3.12
CA ILE A 160 -0.37 1.09 -3.81
C ILE A 160 -0.52 -0.11 -2.89
N TYR A 161 -1.32 -1.09 -3.30
CA TYR A 161 -1.60 -2.29 -2.54
C TYR A 161 -1.13 -3.52 -3.33
N VAL A 162 -0.38 -4.41 -2.71
CA VAL A 162 -0.04 -5.71 -3.29
C VAL A 162 -0.40 -6.79 -2.29
N GLY A 163 -1.45 -7.56 -2.59
CA GLY A 163 -2.01 -8.55 -1.67
C GLY A 163 -1.86 -9.98 -2.17
N GLN A 164 -1.62 -10.92 -1.27
CA GLN A 164 -1.66 -12.36 -1.55
C GLN A 164 -0.84 -12.77 -2.79
N SER A 165 0.27 -12.07 -3.05
CA SER A 165 1.04 -12.16 -4.31
C SER A 165 2.49 -12.58 -4.04
N GLU A 166 3.20 -12.96 -5.11
CA GLU A 166 4.59 -13.42 -5.02
C GLU A 166 5.48 -12.83 -6.13
N ASN A 167 6.75 -12.58 -5.79
CA ASN A 167 7.74 -11.90 -6.63
C ASN A 167 7.26 -10.51 -7.03
N ILE A 168 7.48 -9.54 -6.14
CA ILE A 168 6.93 -8.20 -6.20
C ILE A 168 8.06 -7.17 -6.18
N ILE A 169 8.02 -6.21 -7.09
CA ILE A 169 8.89 -5.03 -7.07
C ILE A 169 8.01 -3.78 -7.12
N VAL A 170 8.14 -2.92 -6.10
CA VAL A 170 7.53 -1.59 -6.07
C VAL A 170 8.64 -0.55 -5.98
N ARG A 171 8.86 0.24 -7.04
CA ARG A 171 9.98 1.18 -7.09
C ARG A 171 9.70 2.52 -7.75
N ARG A 172 10.38 3.56 -7.28
CA ARG A 172 10.28 4.92 -7.87
C ARG A 172 8.85 5.45 -7.92
N CYS A 173 8.00 5.02 -6.99
CA CYS A 173 6.62 5.44 -6.89
C CYS A 173 6.46 6.58 -5.87
N GLN A 174 5.42 7.38 -6.03
CA GLN A 174 4.98 8.37 -5.05
C GLN A 174 3.58 8.02 -4.55
N ALA A 175 3.43 7.86 -3.23
CA ALA A 175 2.15 7.58 -2.61
C ALA A 175 1.87 8.62 -1.51
N TYR A 176 0.80 9.39 -1.68
CA TYR A 176 0.46 10.46 -0.74
C TYR A 176 -1.03 10.71 -0.58
N HIS A 177 -1.42 11.28 0.56
CA HIS A 177 -2.82 11.51 0.93
C HIS A 177 -3.70 10.25 0.98
N ASN A 178 -3.11 9.08 1.16
CA ASN A 178 -3.81 7.81 1.36
C ASN A 178 -3.92 7.49 2.85
N VAL A 179 -4.70 6.46 3.22
CA VAL A 179 -4.55 5.87 4.56
C VAL A 179 -3.20 5.15 4.64
N ALA A 180 -2.97 4.12 3.84
CA ALA A 180 -1.66 3.52 3.63
C ALA A 180 -1.06 4.03 2.31
N GLY A 181 0.18 4.51 2.34
CA GLY A 181 0.89 4.87 1.10
C GLY A 181 1.12 3.65 0.23
N ILE A 182 1.90 2.70 0.75
CA ILE A 182 2.21 1.42 0.13
C ILE A 182 1.89 0.30 1.13
N GLU A 183 1.21 -0.75 0.69
CA GLU A 183 0.89 -1.92 1.51
C GLU A 183 1.28 -3.22 0.79
N ILE A 184 2.02 -4.07 1.49
CA ILE A 184 2.32 -5.44 1.11
C ILE A 184 1.59 -6.36 2.07
N GLU A 185 0.51 -7.00 1.60
CA GLU A 185 -0.38 -7.81 2.44
C GLU A 185 -0.25 -9.30 2.08
N ASN A 186 0.00 -10.17 3.07
CA ASN A 186 0.02 -11.63 2.92
C ASN A 186 0.84 -12.10 1.70
N SER A 187 1.93 -11.40 1.39
CA SER A 187 2.69 -11.54 0.14
C SER A 187 4.13 -11.96 0.40
N ARG A 188 4.76 -12.60 -0.59
CA ARG A 188 6.12 -13.14 -0.47
C ARG A 188 7.07 -12.59 -1.53
N MET A 189 8.36 -12.54 -1.20
CA MET A 189 9.42 -12.11 -2.11
C MET A 189 9.10 -10.72 -2.67
N ALA A 190 9.19 -9.69 -1.82
CA ALA A 190 8.84 -8.32 -2.18
C ALA A 190 9.97 -7.34 -1.91
N ASP A 191 10.35 -6.58 -2.93
CA ASP A 191 11.28 -5.46 -2.83
C ASP A 191 10.53 -4.12 -3.01
N VAL A 192 10.55 -3.30 -1.97
CA VAL A 192 9.92 -1.98 -1.93
C VAL A 192 11.00 -0.93 -1.76
N TYR A 193 11.41 -0.27 -2.84
CA TYR A 193 12.57 0.62 -2.81
C TYR A 193 12.51 1.87 -3.68
N GLN A 194 13.29 2.89 -3.32
CA GLN A 194 13.34 4.17 -4.04
C GLN A 194 11.96 4.85 -4.17
N ASN A 195 11.03 4.57 -3.26
CA ASN A 195 9.72 5.21 -3.25
C ASN A 195 9.69 6.43 -2.34
N GLU A 196 8.72 7.31 -2.57
CA GLU A 196 8.38 8.41 -1.68
C GLU A 196 6.97 8.19 -1.12
N ALA A 197 6.86 7.90 0.18
CA ALA A 197 5.60 7.75 0.89
C ALA A 197 5.43 8.90 1.88
N TYR A 198 4.53 9.84 1.58
CA TYR A 198 4.39 11.06 2.37
C TYR A 198 2.96 11.55 2.53
N GLU A 199 2.68 12.29 3.61
CA GLU A 199 1.34 12.84 3.87
C GLU A 199 0.21 11.79 3.82
N ASN A 200 0.53 10.54 4.16
CA ASN A 200 -0.46 9.47 4.40
C ASN A 200 -0.80 9.39 5.89
N THR A 201 -1.68 8.46 6.28
CA THR A 201 -1.82 8.06 7.69
C THR A 201 -0.65 7.19 8.13
N GLY A 202 -0.35 6.17 7.31
CA GLY A 202 0.81 5.29 7.40
C GLY A 202 1.59 5.31 6.09
N GLY A 203 2.93 5.34 6.15
CA GLY A 203 3.77 5.37 4.96
C GLY A 203 3.81 4.04 4.22
N ILE A 204 4.49 3.05 4.80
CA ILE A 204 4.62 1.69 4.23
C ILE A 204 4.14 0.65 5.26
N LEU A 205 3.22 -0.22 4.86
CA LEU A 205 2.65 -1.27 5.69
C LEU A 205 3.06 -2.65 5.15
N VAL A 206 3.48 -3.55 6.04
CA VAL A 206 3.83 -4.94 5.72
C VAL A 206 3.03 -5.85 6.64
N PHE A 207 1.89 -6.30 6.15
CA PHE A 207 0.83 -6.91 6.98
C PHE A 207 0.58 -8.36 6.59
N ASP A 208 0.37 -9.20 7.59
CA ASP A 208 -0.27 -10.50 7.44
C ASP A 208 -1.59 -10.46 8.23
N LEU A 209 -2.71 -10.74 7.56
CA LEU A 209 -4.06 -10.74 8.14
C LEU A 209 -4.66 -12.15 8.09
N PRO A 210 -5.55 -12.49 9.06
CA PRO A 210 -6.26 -13.78 9.07
C PRO A 210 -7.33 -13.85 7.98
N ASP A 211 -7.89 -15.06 7.78
CA ASP A 211 -9.08 -15.31 6.95
C ASP A 211 -8.88 -15.07 5.43
N LEU A 212 -7.63 -14.96 4.97
CA LEU A 212 -7.26 -14.81 3.56
C LEU A 212 -6.81 -16.12 2.91
N VAL A 213 -6.73 -16.20 1.58
CA VAL A 213 -6.30 -17.42 0.87
C VAL A 213 -4.83 -17.70 1.14
N VAL A 214 -3.98 -16.68 1.00
CA VAL A 214 -2.56 -16.77 1.39
C VAL A 214 -2.44 -16.40 2.86
N LYS A 215 -1.99 -17.35 3.70
CA LYS A 215 -2.01 -17.20 5.17
C LYS A 215 -0.81 -16.47 5.77
N LYS A 216 0.28 -16.35 5.01
CA LYS A 216 1.56 -15.89 5.52
C LYS A 216 2.38 -15.25 4.41
N GLY A 217 2.82 -14.02 4.63
CA GLY A 217 3.82 -13.33 3.82
C GLY A 217 5.26 -13.65 4.26
N GLY A 218 6.21 -12.89 3.71
CA GLY A 218 7.60 -12.88 4.16
C GLY A 218 8.62 -12.80 3.05
N ASN A 219 9.89 -12.64 3.44
CA ASN A 219 10.96 -12.20 2.54
C ASN A 219 10.59 -10.84 1.89
N VAL A 220 10.35 -9.84 2.74
CA VAL A 220 10.01 -8.46 2.32
C VAL A 220 11.16 -7.53 2.67
N ARG A 221 11.72 -6.85 1.67
CA ARG A 221 12.79 -5.87 1.82
C ARG A 221 12.25 -4.47 1.55
N VAL A 222 12.37 -3.58 2.52
CA VAL A 222 11.96 -2.18 2.43
C VAL A 222 13.21 -1.31 2.53
N PHE A 223 13.67 -0.73 1.43
CA PHE A 223 14.96 -0.05 1.42
C PHE A 223 15.07 1.16 0.50
N ASP A 224 16.00 2.07 0.80
CA ASP A 224 16.24 3.29 0.00
C ASP A 224 14.97 4.15 -0.23
N ASN A 225 13.97 4.08 0.65
CA ASN A 225 12.76 4.89 0.53
C ASN A 225 12.89 6.21 1.32
N LEU A 226 12.15 7.22 0.85
CA LEU A 226 11.88 8.45 1.60
C LEU A 226 10.47 8.37 2.20
N ILE A 227 10.38 8.21 3.50
CA ILE A 227 9.12 7.99 4.22
C ILE A 227 8.93 9.13 5.21
N ARG A 228 8.13 10.13 4.82
CA ARG A 228 8.10 11.40 5.54
C ARG A 228 6.72 11.98 5.78
N ASP A 229 6.55 12.70 6.88
CA ASP A 229 5.35 13.51 7.11
C ASP A 229 4.02 12.72 7.02
N ASN A 230 4.00 11.41 7.29
CA ASN A 230 2.80 10.58 7.23
C ASN A 230 1.92 10.82 8.46
N ASN A 231 1.38 12.04 8.57
CA ASN A 231 0.63 12.56 9.71
C ASN A 231 -0.84 12.87 9.35
N PHE A 232 -1.28 12.48 8.14
CA PHE A 232 -2.62 12.73 7.66
C PHE A 232 -3.62 11.97 8.53
N PRO A 233 -4.77 12.57 8.91
CA PRO A 233 -5.74 11.88 9.74
C PRO A 233 -6.28 10.62 9.06
N ASN A 234 -6.32 9.51 9.78
CA ASN A 234 -6.93 8.27 9.27
C ASN A 234 -8.39 8.52 8.87
N PHE A 235 -8.73 8.17 7.63
CA PHE A 235 -10.04 8.34 7.03
C PHE A 235 -10.61 7.02 6.47
N ALA A 236 -10.01 5.88 6.82
CA ALA A 236 -10.51 4.58 6.38
C ALA A 236 -11.93 4.35 6.88
N PRO A 237 -12.78 3.65 6.11
CA PRO A 237 -14.08 3.21 6.56
C PRO A 237 -14.00 2.43 7.88
N LYS A 238 -14.98 2.64 8.76
CA LYS A 238 -15.04 1.90 10.04
C LYS A 238 -15.20 0.41 9.77
N GLY A 239 -14.38 -0.41 10.43
CA GLY A 239 -14.38 -1.86 10.29
C GLY A 239 -13.16 -2.39 9.55
N ASN A 240 -12.58 -1.60 8.63
CA ASN A 240 -11.32 -1.95 7.96
C ASN A 240 -10.18 -2.01 8.98
N ILE A 241 -9.25 -2.94 8.80
CA ILE A 241 -8.12 -3.10 9.71
C ILE A 241 -7.21 -1.87 9.69
N VAL A 242 -7.00 -1.27 8.52
CA VAL A 242 -6.20 -0.05 8.35
C VAL A 242 -6.78 1.16 9.09
N ALA A 243 -8.07 1.16 9.45
CA ALA A 243 -8.67 2.18 10.30
C ALA A 243 -8.08 2.19 11.72
N LYS A 244 -7.37 1.13 12.11
CA LYS A 244 -6.63 1.04 13.37
C LYS A 244 -5.21 1.60 13.28
N VAL A 245 -4.69 1.87 12.08
CA VAL A 245 -3.35 2.44 11.90
C VAL A 245 -3.33 3.86 12.47
N PRO A 246 -2.46 4.15 13.46
CA PRO A 246 -2.31 5.49 13.99
C PRO A 246 -1.79 6.43 12.89
N ASP A 247 -2.43 7.59 12.75
CA ASP A 247 -1.86 8.69 11.98
C ASP A 247 -0.53 9.12 12.59
N GLY A 248 0.49 9.32 11.76
CA GLY A 248 1.86 9.56 12.20
C GLY A 248 2.77 8.34 12.12
N THR A 249 2.43 7.32 11.33
CA THR A 249 3.19 6.08 11.23
C THR A 249 4.07 6.09 9.97
N GLY A 250 5.37 5.88 10.12
CA GLY A 250 6.29 5.73 8.98
C GLY A 250 6.15 4.34 8.35
N ILE A 251 6.65 3.31 9.04
CA ILE A 251 6.56 1.91 8.65
C ILE A 251 5.84 1.12 9.74
N MET A 252 4.97 0.19 9.37
CA MET A 252 4.38 -0.77 10.32
C MET A 252 4.42 -2.19 9.77
N ILE A 253 4.97 -3.09 10.58
CA ILE A 253 4.90 -4.54 10.38
C ILE A 253 3.79 -5.06 11.27
N LEU A 254 2.82 -5.77 10.70
CA LEU A 254 1.75 -6.44 11.43
C LEU A 254 1.80 -7.94 11.16
N ALA A 255 2.25 -8.72 12.14
CA ALA A 255 2.37 -10.18 12.11
C ALA A 255 3.24 -10.81 11.00
N THR A 256 3.69 -10.05 9.99
CA THR A 256 4.55 -10.58 8.94
C THR A 256 5.93 -10.96 9.48
N SER A 257 6.44 -12.10 9.01
CA SER A 257 7.78 -12.60 9.34
C SER A 257 8.77 -12.34 8.20
N GLN A 258 10.08 -12.37 8.47
CA GLN A 258 11.14 -12.20 7.48
C GLN A 258 11.01 -10.86 6.74
N VAL A 259 11.18 -9.77 7.48
CA VAL A 259 11.15 -8.40 6.96
C VAL A 259 12.47 -7.70 7.26
N GLU A 260 13.06 -7.09 6.25
CA GLU A 260 14.32 -6.34 6.36
C GLU A 260 14.07 -4.88 5.96
N ILE A 261 14.36 -3.94 6.87
CA ILE A 261 14.15 -2.50 6.69
C ILE A 261 15.50 -1.81 6.78
N PHE A 262 16.00 -1.27 5.65
CA PHE A 262 17.34 -0.71 5.62
C PHE A 262 17.57 0.46 4.68
N ASN A 263 18.55 1.31 5.00
CA ASN A 263 18.90 2.49 4.18
C ASN A 263 17.74 3.45 3.87
N ASN A 264 16.67 3.45 4.67
CA ASN A 264 15.56 4.37 4.48
C ASN A 264 15.81 5.70 5.21
N LYS A 265 15.19 6.78 4.70
CA LYS A 265 15.04 8.04 5.43
C LYS A 265 13.62 8.13 5.97
N ILE A 266 13.47 8.05 7.30
CA ILE A 266 12.18 7.97 8.00
C ILE A 266 12.01 9.24 8.83
N LEU A 267 11.29 10.23 8.29
CA LEU A 267 11.37 11.62 8.73
C LEU A 267 10.00 12.18 9.16
N ARG A 268 9.92 12.84 10.32
CA ARG A 268 8.76 13.63 10.77
C ARG A 268 7.43 12.87 10.82
N ASN A 269 7.46 11.56 11.04
CA ASN A 269 6.27 10.77 11.38
C ASN A 269 6.01 10.91 12.90
N ARG A 270 4.86 11.48 13.29
CA ARG A 270 4.67 11.96 14.67
C ARG A 270 4.42 10.87 15.70
N THR A 271 3.95 9.71 15.30
CA THR A 271 3.51 8.63 16.21
C THR A 271 4.52 7.50 16.31
N ALA A 272 5.05 7.02 15.18
CA ALA A 272 6.10 6.02 15.15
C ALA A 272 6.90 6.14 13.84
N GLY A 273 8.22 5.99 13.91
CA GLY A 273 9.06 5.83 12.72
C GLY A 273 8.87 4.44 12.12
N THR A 274 9.08 3.41 12.94
CA THR A 274 8.87 2.00 12.58
C THR A 274 8.18 1.27 13.74
N SER A 275 7.14 0.48 13.45
CA SER A 275 6.46 -0.35 14.45
C SER A 275 6.49 -1.83 14.07
N ILE A 276 6.76 -2.68 15.05
CA ILE A 276 6.73 -4.15 14.95
C ILE A 276 5.60 -4.63 15.86
N VAL A 277 4.55 -5.17 15.27
CA VAL A 277 3.28 -5.40 15.96
C VAL A 277 2.78 -6.81 15.66
N SER A 278 2.46 -7.56 16.70
CA SER A 278 1.68 -8.80 16.64
C SER A 278 0.21 -8.49 16.45
N TYR A 279 -0.50 -9.38 15.75
CA TYR A 279 -1.94 -9.23 15.53
C TYR A 279 -2.74 -9.19 16.84
N PHE A 280 -2.23 -9.74 17.94
CA PHE A 280 -2.89 -9.66 19.26
C PHE A 280 -3.11 -8.21 19.72
N MET A 281 -2.26 -7.27 19.31
CA MET A 281 -2.44 -5.84 19.59
C MET A 281 -3.69 -5.24 18.96
N THR A 282 -4.25 -5.88 17.92
CA THR A 282 -5.50 -5.45 17.29
C THR A 282 -6.73 -5.76 18.15
N GLU A 283 -6.61 -6.72 19.09
CA GLU A 283 -7.70 -7.32 19.87
C GLU A 283 -8.85 -7.92 19.04
N ASN A 284 -8.65 -8.11 17.75
CA ASN A 284 -9.61 -8.85 16.95
C ASN A 284 -9.49 -10.34 17.28
N PRO A 285 -10.62 -11.09 17.29
CA PRO A 285 -10.56 -12.53 17.40
C PRO A 285 -9.79 -13.13 16.22
N ILE A 286 -9.04 -14.18 16.49
CA ILE A 286 -8.39 -15.01 15.46
C ILE A 286 -9.22 -16.29 15.37
N ASN A 287 -9.98 -16.43 14.28
CA ASN A 287 -10.78 -17.63 14.01
C ASN A 287 -10.06 -18.60 13.06
N ASP A 288 -9.09 -18.09 12.30
CA ASP A 288 -8.27 -18.85 11.37
C ASP A 288 -7.13 -19.57 12.09
N SER A 289 -7.24 -20.89 12.24
CA SER A 289 -6.22 -21.71 12.92
C SER A 289 -4.90 -21.81 12.14
N ALA A 290 -4.91 -21.50 10.83
CA ALA A 290 -3.70 -21.50 10.01
C ALA A 290 -2.97 -20.14 10.03
N TYR A 291 -3.57 -19.10 10.62
CA TYR A 291 -2.98 -17.78 10.69
C TYR A 291 -1.85 -17.72 11.72
N TYR A 292 -0.75 -17.05 11.36
CA TYR A 292 0.40 -16.83 12.25
C TYR A 292 0.43 -15.37 12.75
N PRO A 293 0.10 -15.09 14.01
CA PRO A 293 -0.11 -13.72 14.50
C PRO A 293 1.16 -13.01 14.99
N TYR A 294 2.34 -13.62 14.85
CA TYR A 294 3.58 -13.12 15.44
C TYR A 294 4.57 -12.63 14.37
N PRO A 295 5.12 -11.41 14.47
CA PRO A 295 6.24 -11.00 13.66
C PRO A 295 7.50 -11.73 14.13
N THR A 296 8.25 -12.32 13.20
CA THR A 296 9.50 -13.03 13.52
C THR A 296 10.56 -12.80 12.45
N GLY A 297 11.83 -12.83 12.83
CA GLY A 297 12.94 -12.67 11.89
C GLY A 297 12.92 -11.28 11.23
N ILE A 298 12.91 -10.23 12.05
CA ILE A 298 12.83 -8.84 11.59
C ILE A 298 14.20 -8.19 11.76
N SER A 299 14.69 -7.54 10.70
CA SER A 299 15.96 -6.81 10.71
C SER A 299 15.71 -5.35 10.38
N ILE A 300 16.10 -4.43 11.26
CA ILE A 300 16.00 -2.97 11.04
C ILE A 300 17.39 -2.37 11.20
N HIS A 301 18.00 -1.92 10.10
CA HIS A 301 19.37 -1.41 10.17
C HIS A 301 19.71 -0.32 9.16
N ASP A 302 20.72 0.49 9.50
CA ASP A 302 21.27 1.52 8.60
C ASP A 302 20.24 2.54 8.10
N ASN A 303 19.12 2.71 8.81
CA ASN A 303 18.12 3.74 8.50
C ASN A 303 18.48 5.07 9.18
N GLU A 304 17.95 6.16 8.65
CA GLU A 304 18.06 7.49 9.23
C GLU A 304 16.70 7.95 9.73
N TYR A 305 16.60 8.19 11.04
CA TYR A 305 15.40 8.71 11.67
C TYR A 305 15.57 10.20 11.99
N ALA A 306 14.47 10.94 11.88
CA ALA A 306 14.36 12.26 12.46
C ALA A 306 12.90 12.53 12.81
N ARG A 307 12.61 12.99 14.03
CA ARG A 307 11.25 13.37 14.42
C ARG A 307 11.24 14.67 15.21
N ASP A 308 10.20 15.45 15.01
CA ASP A 308 9.96 16.63 15.83
C ASP A 308 9.51 16.20 17.23
N ALA A 309 9.84 17.02 18.24
CA ALA A 309 9.39 16.81 19.63
C ALA A 309 7.90 17.16 19.79
N VAL A 310 7.04 16.36 19.15
CA VAL A 310 5.58 16.48 19.15
C VAL A 310 4.94 15.25 19.77
N ARG A 311 3.71 15.43 20.25
CA ARG A 311 2.92 14.32 20.80
C ARG A 311 2.49 13.37 19.66
N PRO A 312 2.41 12.06 19.92
CA PRO A 312 1.80 11.12 18.99
C PRO A 312 0.31 11.42 18.83
N THR A 313 -0.34 10.77 17.89
CA THR A 313 -1.80 10.86 17.76
C THR A 313 -2.50 10.56 19.09
N SER A 314 -3.55 11.31 19.39
CA SER A 314 -4.42 11.07 20.55
C SER A 314 -5.76 10.45 20.15
N LYS A 315 -5.94 10.11 18.86
CA LYS A 315 -7.19 9.59 18.32
C LYS A 315 -7.23 8.06 18.40
N GLY A 316 -8.46 7.54 18.44
CA GLY A 316 -8.70 6.10 18.46
C GLY A 316 -8.17 5.41 19.72
N ARG A 317 -8.17 4.08 19.69
CA ARG A 317 -7.72 3.23 20.79
C ARG A 317 -6.22 3.35 21.02
N LEU A 318 -5.41 3.28 19.96
CA LEU A 318 -3.96 3.39 20.07
C LEU A 318 -3.53 4.79 20.55
N GLY A 319 -4.18 5.88 20.14
CA GLY A 319 -3.88 7.19 20.70
C GLY A 319 -4.17 7.30 22.21
N LYS A 320 -5.20 6.60 22.71
CA LYS A 320 -5.45 6.46 24.15
C LYS A 320 -4.36 5.62 24.83
N LEU A 321 -3.90 4.55 24.20
CA LEU A 321 -2.77 3.74 24.69
C LEU A 321 -1.51 4.61 24.85
N PHE A 322 -1.13 5.36 23.81
CA PHE A 322 0.00 6.30 23.86
C PHE A 322 -0.15 7.32 24.99
N ARG A 323 -1.36 7.88 25.16
CA ARG A 323 -1.61 8.93 26.16
C ARG A 323 -1.63 8.42 27.60
N PHE A 324 -2.29 7.30 27.87
CA PHE A 324 -2.62 6.88 29.23
C PHE A 324 -1.78 5.73 29.75
N LYS A 325 -1.32 4.83 28.87
CA LYS A 325 -0.51 3.66 29.23
C LYS A 325 0.97 3.91 28.97
N LEU A 326 1.35 4.25 27.74
CA LEU A 326 2.77 4.43 27.37
C LEU A 326 3.37 5.74 27.90
N LYS A 327 2.56 6.81 27.95
CA LYS A 327 2.91 8.12 28.55
C LYS A 327 4.20 8.76 28.01
N PHE A 328 4.61 8.44 26.78
CA PHE A 328 5.81 9.00 26.14
C PHE A 328 5.78 10.53 25.98
N GLY A 329 4.60 11.16 26.02
CA GLY A 329 4.49 12.61 25.88
C GLY A 329 4.97 13.06 24.50
N LYS A 330 6.03 13.86 24.44
CA LYS A 330 6.67 14.32 23.19
C LYS A 330 7.89 13.47 22.80
N ASP A 331 8.38 12.64 23.71
CA ASP A 331 9.59 11.83 23.60
C ASP A 331 9.20 10.38 23.25
N VAL A 332 8.53 10.21 22.11
CA VAL A 332 8.17 8.88 21.59
C VAL A 332 9.39 8.29 20.88
N PRO A 333 9.79 7.05 21.19
CA PRO A 333 10.85 6.37 20.47
C PRO A 333 10.50 6.16 19.00
N ASP A 334 11.51 6.14 18.12
CA ASP A 334 11.33 5.98 16.68
C ASP A 334 10.92 4.56 16.30
N ILE A 335 11.54 3.57 16.93
CA ILE A 335 11.30 2.14 16.71
C ILE A 335 10.52 1.58 17.90
N LEU A 336 9.33 1.06 17.65
CA LEU A 336 8.45 0.48 18.66
C LEU A 336 8.23 -0.99 18.37
N TYR A 337 8.55 -1.86 19.32
CA TYR A 337 8.20 -3.28 19.28
C TYR A 337 7.18 -3.57 20.38
N ASP A 338 6.08 -4.26 20.07
CA ASP A 338 5.07 -4.57 21.07
C ASP A 338 5.55 -5.52 22.18
N GLY A 339 6.58 -6.34 21.92
CA GLY A 339 7.13 -7.28 22.87
C GLY A 339 6.45 -8.64 22.91
N ILE A 340 5.47 -8.90 22.04
CA ILE A 340 4.75 -10.17 22.01
C ILE A 340 5.57 -11.18 21.20
N VAL A 341 5.88 -12.33 21.82
CA VAL A 341 6.78 -13.35 21.26
C VAL A 341 6.06 -14.69 21.21
N ASP A 342 6.18 -15.40 20.08
CA ASP A 342 5.71 -16.78 19.97
C ASP A 342 6.49 -17.71 20.91
N PRO A 343 5.85 -18.35 21.91
CA PRO A 343 6.53 -19.29 22.81
C PRO A 343 7.22 -20.45 22.08
N ALA A 344 6.73 -20.86 20.91
CA ALA A 344 7.33 -21.96 20.12
C ALA A 344 8.66 -21.58 19.44
N THR A 345 8.99 -20.28 19.42
CA THR A 345 10.28 -19.79 18.88
C THR A 345 11.39 -19.80 19.92
N ARG A 346 11.11 -20.15 21.18
CA ARG A 346 12.09 -20.17 22.27
C ARG A 346 12.88 -21.50 22.30
N ASP A 347 14.13 -21.43 22.72
CA ASP A 347 14.98 -22.58 23.00
C ASP A 347 14.77 -23.13 24.42
N ALA A 348 15.51 -24.18 24.80
CA ALA A 348 15.42 -24.80 26.13
C ALA A 348 15.82 -23.87 27.29
N ARG A 349 16.45 -22.73 27.01
CA ARG A 349 16.83 -21.69 27.98
C ARG A 349 15.84 -20.54 27.99
N GLY A 350 14.75 -20.63 27.23
CA GLY A 350 13.73 -19.60 27.10
C GLY A 350 14.11 -18.44 26.18
N GLN A 351 15.25 -18.50 25.48
CA GLN A 351 15.69 -17.45 24.56
C GLN A 351 15.09 -17.65 23.18
N VAL A 352 14.74 -16.56 22.48
CA VAL A 352 14.27 -16.65 21.09
C VAL A 352 15.41 -17.18 20.21
N LYS A 353 15.13 -18.25 19.45
CA LYS A 353 16.10 -18.84 18.53
C LYS A 353 16.54 -17.81 17.48
N PRO A 354 17.82 -17.79 17.06
CA PRO A 354 18.41 -16.72 16.25
C PRO A 354 17.58 -16.31 15.03
N GLU A 355 17.04 -17.26 14.29
CA GLU A 355 16.27 -17.06 13.06
C GLU A 355 14.91 -16.35 13.24
N TYR A 356 14.36 -16.31 14.46
CA TYR A 356 13.09 -15.64 14.76
C TYR A 356 13.27 -14.30 15.46
N ARG A 357 14.51 -13.89 15.75
CA ARG A 357 14.78 -12.68 16.53
C ARG A 357 14.32 -11.41 15.80
N ILE A 358 14.12 -10.39 16.61
CA ILE A 358 14.06 -9.00 16.16
C ILE A 358 15.47 -8.43 16.35
N CYS A 359 16.09 -7.94 15.28
CA CYS A 359 17.41 -7.34 15.30
C CYS A 359 17.32 -5.88 14.85
N VAL A 360 17.90 -4.97 15.64
CA VAL A 360 17.88 -3.54 15.40
C VAL A 360 19.28 -2.99 15.61
N ARG A 361 19.92 -2.50 14.54
CA ARG A 361 21.35 -2.13 14.58
C ARG A 361 21.70 -0.99 13.64
N ASN A 362 22.71 -0.18 13.96
CA ASN A 362 23.25 0.89 13.09
C ASN A 362 22.24 1.95 12.59
N ASN A 363 21.08 2.11 13.22
CA ASN A 363 20.12 3.14 12.85
C ASN A 363 20.56 4.50 13.40
N ARG A 364 20.66 5.52 12.55
CA ARG A 364 21.06 6.88 12.94
C ARG A 364 19.89 7.62 13.58
N ASN A 365 20.16 8.25 14.72
CA ASN A 365 19.21 9.03 15.53
C ASN A 365 17.95 8.27 15.98
N ALA A 366 17.98 6.94 15.99
CA ALA A 366 16.85 6.13 16.38
C ALA A 366 16.83 5.90 17.89
N GLN A 367 15.69 6.17 18.53
CA GLN A 367 15.35 5.63 19.83
C GLN A 367 14.49 4.38 19.68
N PHE A 368 14.64 3.44 20.62
CA PHE A 368 13.90 2.18 20.64
C PHE A 368 13.05 2.05 21.90
N ALA A 369 11.92 1.35 21.79
CA ALA A 369 11.25 0.75 22.93
C ALA A 369 10.60 -0.59 22.61
N ASN A 370 10.79 -1.55 23.52
CA ASN A 370 9.89 -2.68 23.70
C ASN A 370 8.76 -2.24 24.65
N LEU A 371 7.51 -2.40 24.22
CA LEU A 371 6.33 -1.95 24.93
C LEU A 371 5.85 -2.91 26.01
N ASP A 372 6.34 -4.16 26.06
CA ASP A 372 5.93 -5.17 27.04
C ASP A 372 4.41 -5.42 27.05
N ALA A 373 3.80 -5.49 25.86
CA ALA A 373 2.35 -5.57 25.71
C ALA A 373 1.75 -6.86 26.31
N GLU A 374 2.47 -7.98 26.23
CA GLU A 374 2.06 -9.26 26.84
C GLU A 374 1.86 -9.15 28.36
N ASN A 375 2.55 -8.20 29.03
CA ASN A 375 2.45 -7.97 30.46
C ASN A 375 1.73 -6.66 30.83
N ASP A 376 0.78 -6.19 30.00
CA ASP A 376 0.02 -4.94 30.18
C ASP A 376 0.91 -3.69 30.29
N PHE A 377 2.00 -3.65 29.51
CA PHE A 377 2.89 -2.49 29.39
C PHE A 377 3.58 -2.10 30.71
N LYS A 378 3.76 -3.06 31.62
CA LYS A 378 4.30 -2.81 32.97
C LYS A 378 5.80 -2.52 32.96
N ASN A 379 6.55 -3.14 32.04
CA ASN A 379 8.01 -3.03 31.97
C ASN A 379 8.46 -2.53 30.59
N ILE A 380 7.91 -1.42 30.12
CA ILE A 380 8.38 -0.76 28.89
C ILE A 380 9.89 -0.53 29.00
N SER A 381 10.66 -1.12 28.09
CA SER A 381 12.11 -1.03 28.07
C SER A 381 12.58 -0.22 26.88
N ARG A 382 13.49 0.73 27.13
CA ARG A 382 14.24 1.45 26.08
C ARG A 382 15.63 0.87 25.85
N ASP A 383 15.95 -0.25 26.51
CA ASP A 383 17.22 -0.93 26.33
C ASP A 383 17.23 -1.67 24.98
N LEU A 384 18.16 -1.25 24.12
CA LEU A 384 18.35 -1.84 22.80
C LEU A 384 19.27 -3.06 22.84
N ALA A 385 20.07 -3.25 23.90
CA ALA A 385 21.10 -4.30 23.96
C ALA A 385 20.57 -5.72 23.66
N PRO A 386 19.35 -6.13 24.09
CA PRO A 386 18.80 -7.44 23.74
C PRO A 386 18.49 -7.64 22.24
N TYR A 387 18.41 -6.54 21.50
CA TYR A 387 18.05 -6.48 20.07
C TYR A 387 19.25 -6.10 19.19
N ASP A 388 20.43 -5.83 19.76
CA ASP A 388 21.65 -5.59 19.00
C ASP A 388 22.21 -6.91 18.46
N CYS A 389 21.63 -7.36 17.36
CA CYS A 389 21.99 -8.57 16.65
C CYS A 389 21.92 -8.36 15.12
N THR A 390 22.23 -9.40 14.36
CA THR A 390 22.13 -9.40 12.90
C THR A 390 21.44 -10.69 12.45
N LEU A 391 20.62 -10.57 11.42
CA LEU A 391 20.09 -11.70 10.67
C LEU A 391 20.78 -11.77 9.30
N PRO A 392 20.80 -12.94 8.63
CA PRO A 392 21.17 -13.00 7.22
C PRO A 392 20.28 -12.07 6.39
N GLY A 393 20.86 -11.36 5.43
CA GLY A 393 20.11 -10.53 4.49
C GLY A 393 19.10 -11.37 3.70
N LEU A 394 17.93 -10.80 3.45
CA LEU A 394 16.86 -11.48 2.72
C LEU A 394 17.19 -11.55 1.22
N ALA A 395 16.64 -12.56 0.56
CA ALA A 395 16.87 -12.78 -0.86
C ALA A 395 16.26 -11.64 -1.69
N GLU A 396 16.98 -11.22 -2.72
CA GLU A 396 16.44 -10.29 -3.71
C GLU A 396 15.29 -10.90 -4.50
N THR A 397 14.31 -10.06 -4.82
CA THR A 397 13.21 -10.47 -5.67
C THR A 397 13.68 -10.51 -7.12
N VAL A 398 13.62 -11.70 -7.73
CA VAL A 398 13.98 -11.90 -9.13
C VAL A 398 12.75 -12.40 -9.88
N PHE A 399 12.37 -11.71 -10.96
CA PHE A 399 11.41 -12.28 -11.91
C PHE A 399 12.09 -13.38 -12.70
N SER A 400 11.51 -14.57 -12.71
CA SER A 400 11.95 -15.65 -13.59
C SER A 400 11.90 -15.16 -15.04
N ASN A 401 13.05 -15.18 -15.74
CA ASN A 401 13.28 -14.65 -17.10
C ASN A 401 12.00 -14.54 -17.93
N GLN A 402 11.40 -13.35 -17.88
CA GLN A 402 10.39 -12.91 -18.83
C GLN A 402 11.16 -12.73 -20.13
N GLY A 403 11.06 -13.72 -21.03
CA GLY A 403 11.74 -13.70 -22.32
C GLY A 403 11.49 -12.36 -22.99
N SER A 404 12.53 -11.54 -23.10
CA SER A 404 12.55 -10.32 -23.88
C SER A 404 12.12 -10.67 -25.30
N LYS A 405 10.90 -10.29 -25.67
CA LYS A 405 10.49 -10.10 -27.05
C LYS A 405 9.87 -8.73 -27.19
#